data_AF-A0A920G834-F1
#
_entry.id   AF-A0A920G834-F1
#
_cell.length_a   1.000
_cell.length_b   1.000
_cell.length_c   1.000
_cell.angle_alpha   90.00
_cell.angle_beta   90.00
_cell.angle_gamma   90.00
#
_symmetry.space_group_name_H-M   'P 1'
#
loop_
_entity.id
_entity.type
_entity.pdbx_description
1 polymer ?
#
loop_
_entity_poly.entity_id
_entity_poly.type
_entity_poly.pdbx_seq_one_letter_code
_entity_poly.pdbx_strand_id
1 'polypeptide(L)' 'MLMTSKSPFDYQGLSVQVTQGFTTSHADDNNNNLYSKYNIRYAKAFNDKFAIKVNFAYDMANDWIAND' A
#
# COMPACT_ATOMS: atom_id res chain seq x y z
N MET A 1 13.24 -3.26 -2.74
CA MET A 1 13.37 -1.99 -3.48
C MET A 1 13.23 -0.84 -2.51
N LEU A 2 14.24 0.04 -2.45
CA LEU A 2 14.21 1.26 -1.64
C LEU A 2 13.18 2.22 -2.30
N MET A 3 11.98 2.34 -1.74
CA MET A 3 11.00 3.33 -2.18
C MET A 3 11.54 4.72 -1.84
N THR A 4 12.23 5.33 -2.80
CA THR A 4 12.54 6.75 -2.73
C THR A 4 11.21 7.51 -2.69
N SER A 5 10.95 8.21 -1.59
CA SER A 5 9.75 9.00 -1.41
C SER A 5 9.73 10.08 -2.49
N LYS A 6 9.01 9.82 -3.59
CA LYS A 6 8.90 10.76 -4.71
C LYS A 6 8.48 12.13 -4.17
N SER A 7 9.26 13.15 -4.52
CA SER A 7 9.02 14.55 -4.14
C SER A 7 7.61 14.97 -4.56
N PRO A 8 6.84 15.63 -3.68
CA PRO A 8 5.51 16.13 -4.01
C PRO A 8 5.55 17.34 -4.96
N PHE A 9 6.71 17.98 -5.16
CA PHE A 9 6.88 19.06 -6.14
C PHE A 9 6.93 18.51 -7.57
N ASP A 10 7.60 17.37 -7.77
CA ASP A 10 7.76 16.72 -9.06
C ASP A 10 6.58 15.78 -9.40
N TYR A 11 5.92 15.23 -8.38
CA TYR A 11 4.86 14.23 -8.53
C TYR A 11 3.60 14.62 -7.76
N GLN A 12 2.86 15.56 -8.33
CA GLN A 12 1.56 16.03 -7.85
C GLN A 12 0.42 15.16 -8.39
N GLY A 13 -0.69 15.10 -7.65
CA GLY A 13 -1.90 14.39 -8.01
C GLY A 13 -2.27 13.25 -7.05
N LEU A 14 -3.36 12.57 -7.41
CA LEU A 14 -3.86 11.38 -6.75
C LEU A 14 -3.22 10.14 -7.38
N SER A 15 -2.69 9.25 -6.55
CA SER A 15 -2.20 7.94 -6.94
C SER A 15 -2.91 6.89 -6.09
N VAL A 16 -3.53 5.92 -6.75
CA VAL A 16 -4.17 4.79 -6.11
C VAL A 16 -3.44 3.53 -6.57
N GLN A 17 -3.05 2.69 -5.63
CA GLN A 17 -2.43 1.41 -5.86
C GLN A 17 -3.23 0.36 -5.12
N VAL A 18 -3.70 -0.64 -5.86
CA VAL A 18 -4.36 -1.82 -5.30
C VAL A 18 -3.45 -3.01 -5.57
N THR A 19 -3.10 -3.74 -4.53
CA THR A 19 -2.26 -4.95 -4.62
C THR A 19 -3.09 -6.11 -4.14
N GLN A 20 -3.45 -7.01 -5.04
CA GLN A 20 -4.19 -8.23 -4.72
C GLN A 20 -3.32 -9.43 -5.07
N GLY A 21 -3.34 -10.45 -4.23
CA GLY A 21 -2.55 -11.66 -4.44
C GLY A 21 -3.06 -12.82 -3.62
N PHE A 22 -2.60 -14.01 -3.99
CA PHE A 22 -2.78 -15.21 -3.21
C PHE A 22 -1.44 -15.52 -2.54
N THR A 23 -1.45 -15.65 -1.22
CA THR A 23 -0.34 -16.21 -0.48
C THR A 23 -0.65 -17.68 -0.20
N THR A 24 0.27 -18.56 -0.57
CA THR A 24 0.29 -19.95 -0.14
C THR A 24 1.30 -20.05 1.00
N SER A 25 0.85 -20.53 2.16
CA SER A 25 1.72 -20.78 3.31
C SER A 25 1.70 -22.27 3.62
N HIS A 26 2.88 -22.86 3.78
CA HIS A 26 3.00 -24.27 4.17
C HIS A 26 2.49 -24.53 5.60
N ALA A 27 2.40 -23.46 6.41
CA ALA A 27 1.85 -23.48 7.77
C ALA A 27 0.31 -23.47 7.84
N ASP A 28 -0.37 -23.24 6.71
CA ASP A 28 -1.84 -23.18 6.61
C ASP A 28 -2.39 -24.25 5.65
N ASP A 29 -1.74 -25.42 5.63
CA ASP A 29 -2.16 -26.61 4.88
C ASP A 29 -2.43 -26.38 3.37
N ASN A 30 -1.63 -25.50 2.74
CA ASN A 30 -1.79 -25.06 1.35
C ASN A 30 -3.12 -24.33 1.03
N ASN A 31 -3.78 -23.72 2.02
CA ASN A 31 -4.88 -22.81 1.75
C ASN A 31 -4.40 -21.54 1.03
N ASN A 32 -5.21 -21.09 0.07
CA ASN A 32 -5.00 -19.85 -0.65
C ASN A 32 -5.50 -18.68 0.20
N ASN A 33 -4.59 -17.99 0.88
CA ASN A 33 -4.91 -16.78 1.60
C ASN A 33 -4.99 -15.61 0.62
N LEU A 34 -6.20 -15.10 0.42
CA LEU A 34 -6.42 -13.89 -0.37
C LEU A 34 -5.90 -12.68 0.42
N TYR A 35 -5.00 -11.93 -0.19
CA TYR A 35 -4.44 -10.72 0.35
C TYR A 35 -4.76 -9.55 -0.55
N SER A 36 -5.28 -8.47 0.04
CA SER A 36 -5.63 -7.24 -0.67
C SER A 36 -5.11 -6.03 0.10
N LYS A 37 -4.16 -5.29 -0.48
CA LYS A 37 -3.73 -3.96 -0.02
C LYS A 37 -4.34 -2.87 -0.87
N TYR A 38 -4.76 -1.81 -0.21
CA TYR A 38 -5.20 -0.58 -0.84
C TYR A 38 -4.31 0.55 -0.35
N ASN A 39 -3.62 1.22 -1.26
CA ASN A 39 -2.72 2.33 -0.98
C ASN A 39 -3.18 3.53 -1.78
N ILE A 40 -3.56 4.59 -1.09
CA ILE A 40 -3.97 5.86 -1.69
C ILE A 40 -2.96 6.91 -1.27
N ARG A 41 -2.46 7.67 -2.23
CA ARG A 41 -1.56 8.79 -2.01
C ARG A 41 -2.11 10.02 -2.70
N TYR A 42 -2.13 11.12 -1.98
CA TYR A 42 -2.41 12.44 -2.55
C TYR A 42 -1.23 13.38 -2.28
N ALA A 43 -0.74 14.04 -3.32
CA ALA A 43 0.32 15.04 -3.22
C ALA A 43 -0.07 16.31 -3.99
N LYS A 44 0.12 17.49 -3.39
CA LYS A 44 -0.15 18.77 -4.05
C LYS A 44 0.90 19.79 -3.62
N ALA A 45 1.53 20.44 -4.59
CA ALA A 45 2.34 21.62 -4.36
C ALA A 45 1.50 22.87 -4.65
N PHE A 46 1.59 23.88 -3.79
CA PHE A 46 0.89 25.15 -3.97
C PHE A 46 1.79 26.18 -4.63
N ASN A 47 3.10 26.08 -4.37
CA ASN A 47 4.19 26.86 -4.95
C ASN A 47 5.50 26.08 -4.76
N ASP A 48 6.63 26.68 -5.15
CA ASP A 48 7.96 26.06 -5.01
C ASP A 48 8.47 26.00 -3.56
N LYS A 49 7.69 26.45 -2.58
CA LYS A 49 8.06 26.51 -1.15
C LYS A 49 7.19 25.64 -0.25
N PHE A 50 5.98 25.28 -0.68
CA PHE A 50 5.01 24.60 0.15
C PHE A 50 4.25 23.52 -0.64
N ALA A 51 4.31 22.30 -0.12
CA ALA A 51 3.61 21.15 -0.65
C ALA A 51 3.08 20.28 0.50
N ILE A 52 1.97 19.60 0.24
CA ILE A 52 1.34 18.67 1.17
C ILE A 52 1.32 17.28 0.52
N LYS A 53 1.61 16.26 1.32
CA LYS A 53 1.53 14.85 0.92
C LYS A 53 0.82 14.04 2.01
N VAL A 54 -0.23 13.33 1.62
CA VAL A 54 -0.99 12.42 2.49
C VAL A 54 -0.95 11.03 1.89
N ASN A 55 -0.69 10.01 2.71
CA ASN A 55 -0.71 8.60 2.29
C ASN A 55 -1.65 7.85 3.23
N PHE A 56 -2.56 7.08 2.67
CA PHE A 56 -3.48 6.22 3.35
C PHE A 56 -3.23 4.79 2.87
N ALA A 57 -3.01 3.87 3.79
CA ALA A 57 -2.81 2.47 3.49
C ALA A 57 -3.82 1.64 4.29
N TYR A 58 -4.49 0.72 3.62
CA TYR A 58 -5.45 -0.20 4.21
C TYR A 58 -5.14 -1.60 3.72
N ASP A 59 -4.76 -2.45 4.67
CA ASP A 59 -4.32 -3.81 4.39
C ASP A 59 -5.42 -4.77 4.87
N MET A 60 -6.03 -5.46 3.92
CA MET A 60 -6.90 -6.60 4.19
C MET A 60 -6.08 -7.86 3.95
N ALA A 61 -5.36 -8.29 4.98
CA ALA A 61 -4.84 -9.64 5.08
C ALA A 61 -5.76 -10.43 6.00
N ASN A 62 -6.19 -11.62 5.58
CA ASN A 62 -6.42 -12.68 6.55
C ASN A 62 -5.04 -13.10 7.05
N ASP A 63 -4.46 -12.29 7.93
CA ASP A 63 -3.32 -12.69 8.72
C ASP A 63 -3.81 -13.84 9.59
N TRP A 64 -3.29 -15.02 9.33
CA TRP A 64 -3.21 -16.18 10.22
C TRP A 64 -4.48 -16.65 10.94
N ILE A 65 -4.86 -17.91 10.69
CA ILE A 65 -5.64 -18.67 11.67
C ILE A 65 -4.63 -19.11 12.74
N ALA A 66 -4.79 -18.62 13.97
CA ALA A 66 -4.07 -19.18 15.11
C ALA A 66 -4.53 -20.63 15.30
N ASN A 67 -3.77 -21.59 14.80
CA ASN A 67 -3.99 -23.00 15.12
C ASN A 67 -3.21 -23.32 16.40
N ASP A 68 -3.95 -23.57 17.48
CA ASP A 68 -3.45 -24.22 18.71
C ASP A 68 -3.04 -25.67 18.42
#